data_AF-A0A8J7LLM4-F1
#
_entry.id   AF-A0A8J7LLM4-F1
#
_cell.length_a   1.000
_cell.length_b   1.000
_cell.length_c   1.000
_cell.angle_alpha   90.00
_cell.angle_beta   90.00
_cell.angle_gamma   90.00
#
_symmetry.space_group_name_H-M   'P 1'
#
loop_
_entity.id
_entity.type
_entity.pdbx_description
1 polymer ?
#
loop_
_entity_poly.entity_id
_entity_poly.type
_entity_poly.pdbx_seq_one_letter_code
_entity_poly.pdbx_strand_id
1 'polypeptide(L)'
;MADEIGVKPHILRYWEEQFPMLTPLKRAGGRRHYRAEDAALVREIRALLQERGFTIKGARRHLEAARGSEEASAATENPATENDPAEMGRVVEQLEAIRQRLESALDAS
;
A
#
# COMPACT_ATOMS: atom_id res chain seq x y z
N MET A 1 14.11 6.60 16.42
CA MET A 1 12.76 6.71 15.82
C MET A 1 12.58 5.87 14.56
N ALA A 2 13.36 6.01 13.48
CA ALA A 2 13.23 5.06 12.35
C ALA A 2 13.51 3.60 12.78
N ASP A 3 14.47 3.41 13.71
CA ASP A 3 14.75 2.10 14.33
C ASP A 3 13.61 1.53 15.20
N GLU A 4 12.78 2.37 15.84
CA GLU A 4 11.73 1.90 16.75
C GLU A 4 10.49 1.38 16.02
N ILE A 5 10.28 1.81 14.78
CA ILE A 5 9.12 1.43 13.99
C ILE A 5 9.39 0.14 13.19
N GLY A 6 10.66 -0.28 13.08
CA GLY A 6 11.06 -1.50 12.37
C GLY A 6 10.82 -1.46 10.86
N VAL A 7 10.62 -0.27 10.28
CA VAL A 7 10.37 -0.05 8.85
C VAL A 7 11.56 0.66 8.22
N LYS A 8 12.03 0.16 7.07
CA LYS A 8 13.19 0.72 6.37
C LYS A 8 12.93 2.17 5.92
N PRO A 9 13.93 3.07 5.95
CA PRO A 9 13.74 4.48 5.60
C PRO A 9 13.14 4.74 4.20
N HIS A 10 13.48 3.92 3.20
CA HIS A 10 12.92 4.07 1.85
C HIS A 10 11.44 3.68 1.77
N ILE A 11 11.01 2.70 2.58
CA ILE A 11 9.59 2.30 2.66
C ILE A 11 8.79 3.42 3.31
N LEU A 12 9.32 4.05 4.36
CA LEU A 12 8.69 5.21 4.99
C LEU A 12 8.52 6.37 4.01
N ARG A 13 9.56 6.68 3.23
CA ARG A 13 9.47 7.72 2.19
C ARG A 13 8.40 7.39 1.16
N TYR A 14 8.33 6.13 0.72
CA TYR A 14 7.30 5.70 -0.22
C TYR A 14 5.89 5.79 0.40
N TRP A 15 5.73 5.42 1.67
CA TRP A 15 4.46 5.54 2.37
C TRP A 15 4.03 7.00 2.58
N GLU A 16 4.95 7.93 2.82
CA GLU A 16 4.64 9.37 2.84
C GLU A 16 4.01 9.86 1.53
N GLU A 17 4.43 9.31 0.39
CA GLU A 17 3.87 9.68 -0.92
C GLU A 17 2.48 9.07 -1.16
N GLN A 18 2.24 7.87 -0.62
CA GLN A 18 0.98 7.14 -0.84
C GLN A 18 -0.10 7.47 0.19
N PHE A 19 0.29 7.81 1.42
CA PHE A 19 -0.60 8.09 2.54
C PHE A 19 -0.48 9.58 2.93
N PRO A 20 -1.33 10.47 2.38
CA PRO A 20 -1.24 11.92 2.66
C PRO A 20 -1.44 12.26 4.14
N MET A 21 -2.13 11.39 4.89
CA MET A 21 -2.30 11.50 6.34
C MET A 21 -1.03 11.19 7.15
N LEU A 22 -0.03 10.53 6.56
CA LEU A 22 1.28 10.28 7.16
C LEU A 22 2.22 11.44 6.82
N THR A 23 2.01 12.59 7.45
CA THR A 23 2.81 13.79 7.18
C THR A 23 3.89 13.97 8.26
N PRO A 24 5.19 13.78 7.94
CA PRO A 24 6.25 14.02 8.92
C PRO A 24 6.33 15.51 9.27
N LEU A 25 6.57 15.83 10.53
CA LEU A 25 6.79 17.22 10.91
C LEU A 25 8.12 17.72 10.32
N LYS A 26 8.00 18.73 9.45
CA LYS A 26 9.15 19.48 8.92
C LYS A 26 9.68 20.41 9.99
N ARG A 27 10.73 20.00 10.72
CA ARG A 27 11.50 20.89 11.58
C ARG A 27 12.59 21.61 10.76
N ALA A 28 12.91 22.85 11.14
CA ALA A 28 14.06 23.59 10.62
C ALA A 28 15.34 22.76 10.86
N GLY A 29 15.91 22.19 9.81
CA GLY A 29 17.04 21.24 9.88
C GLY A 29 16.89 19.98 9.02
N GLY A 30 15.79 19.82 8.30
CA GLY A 30 15.64 18.82 7.23
C GLY A 30 15.47 17.37 7.69
N ARG A 31 15.47 17.11 9.00
CA ARG A 31 15.20 15.79 9.57
C ARG A 31 13.70 15.58 9.75
N ARG A 32 13.23 14.41 9.33
CA ARG A 32 11.83 13.99 9.47
C ARG A 32 11.61 13.50 10.89
N HIS A 33 10.60 14.03 11.57
CA HIS A 33 10.22 13.56 12.89
C HIS A 33 8.76 13.08 12.85
N TYR A 34 8.58 11.80 13.17
CA TYR A 34 7.26 11.18 13.29
C TYR A 34 6.78 11.33 14.73
N ARG A 35 5.53 11.76 14.90
CA ARG A 35 4.85 11.78 16.20
C ARG A 35 4.45 10.36 16.60
N ALA A 36 3.99 10.22 17.85
CA ALA A 36 3.41 8.96 18.32
C ALA A 36 2.21 8.51 17.46
N GLU A 37 1.40 9.46 16.98
CA GLU A 37 0.29 9.22 16.05
C GLU A 37 0.78 8.67 14.70
N ASP A 38 1.83 9.28 14.12
CA ASP A 38 2.42 8.80 12.87
C ASP A 38 3.00 7.39 13.04
N ALA A 39 3.66 7.13 14.17
CA ALA A 39 4.20 5.81 14.49
C ALA A 39 3.10 4.75 14.71
N ALA A 40 1.93 5.13 15.23
CA ALA A 40 0.76 4.26 15.29
C ALA A 40 0.22 3.97 13.88
N LEU A 41 0.12 4.99 13.03
CA LEU A 41 -0.37 4.86 11.66
C LEU A 41 0.54 3.97 10.80
N VAL A 42 1.86 4.11 10.93
CA VAL A 42 2.83 3.23 10.25
C VAL A 42 2.69 1.78 10.69
N ARG A 43 2.44 1.52 11.99
CA ARG A 43 2.18 0.16 12.49
C ARG A 43 0.90 -0.41 11.89
N GLU A 44 -0.15 0.40 11.78
CA GLU A 44 -1.42 -0.01 11.19
C GLU A 44 -1.29 -0.30 9.69
N ILE A 45 -0.62 0.58 8.92
CA ILE A 45 -0.32 0.32 7.50
C ILE A 45 0.44 -1.00 7.36
N ARG A 46 1.44 -1.26 8.20
CA ARG A 46 2.20 -2.52 8.16
C ARG A 46 1.31 -3.73 8.40
N ALA A 47 0.42 -3.69 9.39
CA ALA A 47 -0.51 -4.77 9.69
C ALA A 47 -1.49 -5.00 8.52
N LEU A 48 -2.02 -3.93 7.93
CA LEU A 48 -2.91 -4.04 6.76
C LEU A 48 -2.21 -4.72 5.58
N LEU A 49 -0.96 -4.32 5.28
CA LEU A 49 -0.23 -4.87 4.13
C LEU A 49 0.28 -6.30 4.38
N GLN A 50 0.83 -6.59 5.56
CA GLN A 50 1.46 -7.89 5.82
C GLN A 50 0.52 -8.93 6.41
N GLU A 51 -0.33 -8.55 7.36
CA GLU A 51 -1.20 -9.51 8.06
C GLU A 51 -2.53 -9.69 7.31
N ARG A 52 -3.05 -8.61 6.73
CA ARG A 52 -4.34 -8.65 6.03
C ARG A 52 -4.22 -8.71 4.51
N GLY A 53 -3.01 -8.61 3.95
CA GLY A 53 -2.76 -8.69 2.52
C GLY A 53 -3.41 -7.57 1.70
N PHE A 54 -3.66 -6.40 2.32
CA PHE A 54 -4.21 -5.25 1.60
C PHE A 54 -3.19 -4.74 0.58
N THR A 55 -3.67 -4.20 -0.54
CA THR A 55 -2.86 -3.37 -1.43
C THR A 55 -2.68 -1.98 -0.82
N ILE A 56 -1.70 -1.20 -1.28
CA ILE A 56 -1.47 0.16 -0.77
C ILE A 56 -2.70 1.06 -0.94
N LYS A 57 -3.40 0.96 -2.07
CA LYS A 57 -4.65 1.69 -2.31
C LYS A 57 -5.76 1.23 -1.38
N GLY A 58 -5.92 -0.09 -1.19
CA GLY A 58 -6.92 -0.64 -0.27
C GLY A 58 -6.67 -0.23 1.17
N ALA A 59 -5.41 -0.27 1.62
CA ALA A 59 -5.01 0.18 2.95
C ALA A 59 -5.28 1.67 3.14
N ARG A 60 -5.00 2.50 2.12
CA ARG A 60 -5.28 3.94 2.15
C ARG A 60 -6.78 4.20 2.32
N ARG A 61 -7.62 3.56 1.49
CA ARG A 61 -9.08 3.73 1.58
C ARG A 61 -9.62 3.26 2.93
N HIS A 62 -9.11 2.15 3.46
CA HIS A 62 -9.49 1.66 4.79
C HIS A 62 -9.16 2.67 5.89
N LEU A 63 -7.96 3.27 5.84
CA LEU A 63 -7.52 4.25 6.82
C LEU A 63 -8.24 5.61 6.67
N GLU A 64 -8.53 6.05 5.45
CA GLU A 64 -9.34 7.25 5.17
C GLU A 64 -10.79 7.05 5.65
N ALA A 65 -11.38 5.87 5.38
CA ALA A 65 -12.70 5.51 5.87
C ALA A 65 -12.72 5.49 7.40
N ALA A 66 -11.75 4.85 8.06
CA ALA A 66 -11.65 4.80 9.53
C ALA A 66 -11.54 6.20 10.17
N ARG A 67 -10.84 7.14 9.53
CA ARG A 67 -10.75 8.54 10.02
C ARG A 67 -11.97 9.40 9.69
N GLY A 68 -12.71 9.08 8.63
CA GLY A 68 -13.97 9.75 8.29
C GLY A 68 -15.20 9.20 9.00
N SER A 69 -15.09 8.04 9.67
CA SER A 69 -16.20 7.32 10.29
C SER A 69 -16.28 7.45 11.81
N GLU A 70 -15.58 8.40 12.43
CA GLU A 70 -15.93 8.85 13.80
C GLU A 70 -17.37 9.43 13.87
N GLU A 71 -18.03 9.71 12.74
CA GLU A 71 -19.45 10.10 12.66
C GLU A 71 -20.41 8.98 12.18
N ALA A 72 -19.91 7.81 11.76
CA ALA A 72 -20.75 6.73 11.22
C ALA A 72 -20.29 5.36 11.74
N SER A 73 -20.62 5.11 13.01
CA SER A 73 -20.58 3.78 13.61
C SER A 73 -21.32 2.76 12.74
N ALA A 74 -20.66 1.62 12.49
CA ALA A 74 -21.27 0.35 12.12
C ALA A 74 -22.10 0.33 10.82
N ALA A 75 -21.43 0.17 9.68
CA ALA A 75 -22.00 -0.58 8.57
C ALA A 75 -20.90 -1.28 7.76
N THR A 76 -20.96 -2.61 7.79
CA THR A 76 -20.71 -3.53 6.69
C THR A 76 -20.07 -2.91 5.45
N GLU A 77 -18.86 -3.35 5.12
CA GLU A 77 -18.54 -3.95 3.82
C GLU A 77 -17.05 -4.27 3.81
N ASN A 78 -16.76 -5.55 3.62
CA ASN A 78 -15.45 -6.01 3.23
C ASN A 78 -15.42 -5.91 1.70
N PRO A 79 -14.92 -4.84 1.06
CA PRO A 79 -14.54 -4.96 -0.34
C PRO A 79 -13.23 -5.72 -0.34
N ALA A 80 -13.37 -7.04 -0.35
CA ALA A 80 -12.39 -7.93 -0.90
C ALA A 80 -11.79 -7.27 -2.16
N THR A 81 -10.46 -7.22 -2.19
CA THR A 81 -9.70 -7.35 -3.42
C THR A 81 -10.04 -6.34 -4.52
N GLU A 82 -9.35 -5.20 -4.53
CA GLU A 82 -9.09 -4.46 -5.77
C GLU A 82 -8.05 -5.25 -6.61
N ASN A 83 -8.43 -6.46 -7.01
CA ASN A 83 -8.00 -7.07 -8.25
C ASN A 83 -9.30 -7.18 -9.02
N ASP A 84 -9.60 -6.15 -9.81
CA ASP A 84 -10.71 -6.23 -10.76
C ASP A 84 -10.50 -7.54 -11.54
N PRO A 85 -11.39 -8.55 -11.44
CA PRO A 85 -11.14 -9.86 -12.05
C PRO A 85 -10.96 -9.72 -13.56
N ALA A 86 -11.53 -8.66 -14.15
CA ALA A 86 -11.29 -8.25 -15.53
C ALA A 86 -9.87 -7.71 -15.78
N GLU A 87 -9.30 -6.92 -14.87
CA GLU A 87 -7.93 -6.40 -14.99
C GLU A 87 -6.91 -7.52 -14.77
N MET A 88 -7.12 -8.38 -13.77
CA MET A 88 -6.28 -9.56 -13.54
C MET A 88 -6.31 -10.52 -14.75
N GLY A 89 -7.49 -10.73 -15.36
CA GLY A 89 -7.62 -11.51 -16.59
C GLY A 89 -6.80 -10.94 -17.75
N ARG A 90 -6.82 -9.62 -17.94
CA ARG A 90 -6.00 -8.94 -18.97
C ARG A 90 -4.50 -9.07 -18.70
N VAL A 91 -4.08 -8.97 -17.44
CA VAL A 91 -2.66 -9.12 -17.06
C VAL A 91 -2.19 -10.54 -17.34
N VAL A 92 -3.00 -11.55 -17.02
CA VAL A 92 -2.68 -12.95 -17.33
C VAL A 92 -2.57 -13.17 -18.85
N GLU A 93 -3.50 -12.65 -19.63
CA GLU A 93 -3.47 -12.73 -21.10
C GLU A 93 -2.19 -12.07 -21.68
N GLN A 94 -1.80 -10.91 -21.16
CA GLN A 94 -0.55 -10.26 -21.56
C GLN A 94 0.69 -11.09 -21.21
N LEU A 95 0.72 -11.73 -20.04
CA LEU A 95 1.84 -12.60 -19.63
C LEU A 95 1.95 -13.83 -20.53
N GLU A 96 0.83 -14.45 -20.91
CA GLU A 96 0.82 -15.58 -21.83
C GLU A 96 1.30 -15.18 -23.23
N ALA A 97 0.88 -14.02 -23.73
CA ALA A 97 1.36 -13.49 -25.01
C ALA A 97 2.87 -13.24 -25.01
N ILE A 98 3.41 -12.69 -23.90
CA ILE A 98 4.85 -12.51 -23.73
C ILE A 98 5.57 -13.87 -23.71
N ARG A 99 5.02 -14.86 -23.00
CA ARG A 99 5.58 -16.23 -22.95
C ARG A 99 5.66 -16.87 -24.33
N GLN A 100 4.56 -16.85 -25.08
CA GLN A 100 4.49 -17.44 -26.43
C GLN A 100 5.48 -16.78 -27.40
N ARG A 101 5.63 -15.47 -27.31
CA ARG A 101 6.61 -14.75 -28.12
C ARG A 101 8.05 -15.17 -27.79
N LEU A 102 8.37 -15.37 -26.52
CA LEU A 102 9.68 -15.87 -26.11
C LEU A 102 9.92 -17.32 -26.57
N GLU A 103 8.92 -18.20 -26.44
CA GLU A 103 8.99 -19.59 -26.94
C GLU A 103 9.28 -19.62 -28.45
N SER A 104 8.52 -18.84 -29.24
CA SER A 104 8.73 -18.77 -30.70
C SER A 104 10.11 -18.24 -31.12
N ALA A 105 10.75 -17.41 -30.29
CA ALA A 105 12.09 -16.89 -30.55
C ALA A 105 13.19 -17.90 -30.21
N LEU A 106 12.92 -18.81 -29.27
CA LEU A 106 13.84 -19.88 -28.87
C LEU A 106 13.77 -21.07 -29.85
N ASP A 107 12.59 -21.41 -30.37
CA ASP A 107 12.43 -22.49 -31.38
C ASP A 107 12.97 -22.11 -32.77
N ALA A 108 13.21 -20.81 -33.01
CA ALA A 108 13.72 -20.28 -34.28
C ALA A 108 15.26 -20.14 -34.33
N SER A 109 15.99 -20.64 -33.32
CA SER A 109 17.46 -20.67 -33.25
C SER A 109 17.99 -22.10 -33.21
#